data_AF-A0A2E5B9V7-F1
#
_entry.id   AF-A0A2E5B9V7-F1
#
_cell.length_a   1.000
_cell.length_b   1.000
_cell.length_c   1.000
_cell.angle_alpha   90.00
_cell.angle_beta   90.00
_cell.angle_gamma   90.00
#
_symmetry.space_group_name_H-M   'P 1'
#
loop_
_entity.id
_entity.type
_entity.pdbx_description
1 polymer ?
#
loop_
_entity_poly.entity_id
_entity_poly.type
_entity_poly.pdbx_seq_one_letter_code
_entity_poly.pdbx_strand_id
1 'polypeptide(L)' 'MTSIPKKLALLLDAYDGGLLPPDLQIEMAQFLIDCDLYNELTQYQQLCDYFIAEGICYEVAL' A
#
# COMPACT_ATOMS: atom_id res chain seq x y z
N MET A 1 -16.19 10.87 1.78
CA MET A 1 -15.37 10.32 2.89
C MET A 1 -15.05 8.88 2.53
N THR A 2 -13.98 8.66 1.79
CA THR A 2 -13.45 7.32 1.52
C THR A 2 -12.87 6.81 2.83
N SER A 3 -13.67 6.07 3.59
CA SER A 3 -13.22 5.48 4.85
C SER A 3 -12.20 4.40 4.54
N ILE A 4 -10.93 4.71 4.80
CA ILE A 4 -9.83 3.76 4.72
C ILE A 4 -10.16 2.59 5.67
N PRO A 5 -10.08 1.32 5.22
CA PRO A 5 -10.31 0.18 6.09
C PRO A 5 -9.40 0.24 7.32
N LYS A 6 -9.94 -0.09 8.50
CA LYS A 6 -9.16 -0.08 9.76
C LYS A 6 -7.86 -0.89 9.66
N LYS A 7 -7.89 -1.99 8.90
CA LYS A 7 -6.71 -2.83 8.64
C LYS A 7 -5.62 -2.03 7.91
N LEU A 8 -5.97 -1.31 6.85
CA LEU A 8 -5.02 -0.49 6.10
C LEU A 8 -4.48 0.66 6.96
N ALA A 9 -5.33 1.33 7.75
CA ALA A 9 -4.86 2.37 8.68
C ALA A 9 -3.80 1.86 9.67
N LEU A 10 -3.97 0.64 10.22
CA LEU A 10 -2.99 0.02 11.10
C LEU A 10 -1.69 -0.35 10.37
N LEU A 11 -1.77 -0.80 9.11
CA LEU A 11 -0.59 -1.11 8.31
C LEU A 11 0.22 0.16 8.01
N LEU A 12 -0.46 1.25 7.63
CA LEU A 12 0.17 2.54 7.37
C LEU A 12 0.89 3.08 8.62
N ASP A 13 0.24 3.03 9.79
CA ASP A 13 0.82 3.47 11.07
C ASP A 13 2.06 2.64 11.45
N ALA A 14 2.00 1.32 11.29
CA ALA A 14 3.14 0.44 11.55
C ALA A 14 4.28 0.65 10.54
N TYR A 15 3.98 1.01 9.29
CA TYR A 15 5.00 1.32 8.29
C TYR A 15 5.71 2.63 8.59
N ASP A 16 4.94 3.68 8.93
CA ASP A 16 5.49 4.98 9.36
C ASP A 16 6.36 4.83 10.62
N GLY A 17 5.94 3.96 11.55
CA GLY A 17 6.74 3.59 12.73
C GLY A 17 7.95 2.71 12.45
N GLY A 18 8.17 2.24 11.21
CA GLY A 18 9.28 1.34 10.86
C GLY A 18 9.19 -0.05 11.48
N LEU A 19 8.02 -0.45 11.95
CA LEU A 19 7.74 -1.74 12.60
C LEU A 19 7.09 -2.74 11.66
N LEU A 20 6.70 -2.33 10.45
CA LEU A 20 6.00 -3.19 9.51
C LEU A 20 6.96 -4.17 8.82
N PRO A 21 6.78 -5.49 9.01
CA PRO A 21 7.59 -6.51 8.34
C PRO A 21 7.34 -6.50 6.82
N PRO A 22 8.33 -6.94 6.02
CA PRO A 22 8.29 -6.86 4.56
C PRO A 22 7.08 -7.57 3.94
N ASP A 23 6.66 -8.73 4.45
CA ASP A 23 5.46 -9.44 3.98
C ASP A 23 4.19 -8.59 4.11
N LEU A 24 4.07 -7.81 5.19
CA LEU A 24 2.94 -6.93 5.40
C LEU A 24 3.07 -5.61 4.63
N GLN A 25 4.28 -5.18 4.28
CA GLN A 25 4.49 -4.04 3.37
C GLN A 25 3.91 -4.34 1.99
N ILE A 26 4.07 -5.58 1.52
CA ILE A 26 3.48 -6.06 0.26
C ILE A 26 1.95 -6.02 0.36
N GLU A 27 1.37 -6.54 1.45
CA GLU A 27 -0.08 -6.51 1.66
C GLU A 27 -0.62 -5.07 1.71
N MET A 28 0.09 -4.17 2.40
CA MET A 28 -0.23 -2.75 2.47
C MET A 28 -0.19 -2.09 1.08
N ALA A 29 0.88 -2.32 0.33
CA ALA A 29 1.05 -1.77 -1.01
C ALA A 29 -0.02 -2.28 -1.97
N GLN A 30 -0.33 -3.58 -1.93
CA GLN A 30 -1.39 -4.17 -2.75
C GLN A 30 -2.76 -3.56 -2.39
N PHE A 31 -3.04 -3.31 -1.10
CA PHE A 31 -4.27 -2.62 -0.68
C PHE A 31 -4.34 -1.17 -1.19
N LEU A 32 -3.22 -0.45 -1.17
CA LEU A 32 -3.15 0.91 -1.69
C LEU A 32 -3.40 0.95 -3.20
N ILE A 33 -2.86 -0.02 -3.93
CA ILE A 33 -3.05 -0.18 -5.38
C ILE A 33 -4.51 -0.54 -5.68
N ASP A 34 -5.05 -1.56 -5.01
CA ASP A 34 -6.42 -2.05 -5.22
C ASP A 34 -7.50 -1.00 -4.90
N CYS A 35 -7.26 -0.16 -3.90
CA CYS A 35 -8.15 0.93 -3.53
C CYS A 35 -7.89 2.25 -4.30
N ASP A 36 -6.94 2.27 -5.25
CA ASP A 36 -6.45 3.49 -5.94
C ASP A 36 -5.96 4.60 -4.99
N LEU A 37 -5.67 4.25 -3.73
CA LEU A 37 -5.26 5.19 -2.68
C LEU A 37 -3.83 5.66 -2.85
N TYR A 38 -3.00 4.95 -3.62
CA TYR A 38 -1.62 5.35 -3.88
C TYR A 38 -1.52 6.68 -4.66
N ASN A 39 -2.56 7.06 -5.43
CA ASN A 39 -2.69 8.36 -6.09
C ASN A 39 -2.99 9.49 -5.09
N GLU A 40 -3.75 9.20 -4.03
CA GLU A 40 -4.06 10.17 -2.97
C GLU A 40 -2.91 10.28 -1.94
N LEU A 41 -2.29 9.16 -1.60
CA LEU A 41 -1.21 9.04 -0.62
C LEU A 41 0.15 8.93 -1.31
N THR A 42 0.58 10.03 -1.93
CA THR A 42 1.82 10.13 -2.72
C THR A 42 3.09 9.68 -1.98
N GLN A 43 3.12 9.73 -0.65
CA GLN A 43 4.22 9.22 0.17
C GLN A 43 4.48 7.71 0.00
N TYR A 44 3.44 6.93 -0.32
CA TYR A 44 3.54 5.49 -0.52
C TYR A 44 3.62 5.13 -2.01
N GLN A 45 3.48 6.10 -2.91
CA GLN A 45 3.48 5.88 -4.35
C GLN A 45 4.78 5.22 -4.82
N GLN A 46 5.93 5.68 -4.32
CA GLN A 46 7.23 5.10 -4.69
C GLN A 46 7.37 3.64 -4.21
N LEU A 47 6.81 3.31 -3.05
CA LEU A 47 6.80 1.94 -2.54
C LEU A 47 5.92 1.03 -3.42
N CYS A 48 4.72 1.49 -3.77
CA CYS A 48 3.81 0.78 -4.66
C CYS A 48 4.45 0.57 -6.04
N ASP A 49 5.03 1.62 -6.63
CA ASP A 49 5.71 1.56 -7.93
C ASP A 49 6.87 0.56 -7.93
N TYR A 50 7.69 0.58 -6.87
CA TYR A 50 8.75 -0.41 -6.67
C TYR A 50 8.22 -1.84 -6.64
N PHE A 51 7.18 -2.12 -5.86
CA PHE A 51 6.61 -3.46 -5.79
C PHE A 51 5.94 -3.90 -7.09
N ILE A 52 5.36 -2.98 -7.86
CA ILE A 52 4.83 -3.26 -9.19
C ILE A 52 5.97 -3.57 -10.17
N ALA A 53 7.03 -2.76 -10.17
CA ALA A 53 8.19 -2.93 -11.05
C ALA A 53 8.92 -4.26 -10.81
N GLU A 54 9.03 -4.68 -9.54
CA GLU A 54 9.61 -5.98 -9.15
C GLU A 54 8.67 -7.16 -9.47
N GLY A 55 7.43 -6.91 -9.89
CA GLY A 55 6.42 -7.93 -10.17
C GLY A 55 5.84 -8.59 -8.91
N ILE A 56 5.98 -7.94 -7.76
CA ILE A 56 5.46 -8.40 -6.46
C ILE A 56 3.99 -8.00 -6.31
N CYS A 57 3.66 -6.76 -6.66
CA CYS A 57 2.30 -6.26 -6.73
C CYS A 57 1.88 -6.10 -8.20
N TYR A 58 0.58 -6.11 -8.44
CA TYR A 58 0.04 -5.81 -9.76
C TYR A 58 -1.29 -5.07 -9.63
N GLU A 59 -1.49 -4.12 -10.53
CA GLU A 59 -2.76 -3.43 -10.68
C GLU A 59 -3.66 -4.31 -11.56
N VAL A 60 -4.79 -4.77 -11.01
CA VAL A 60 -5.78 -5.52 -11.78
C VAL A 60 -6.69 -4.49 -12.43
N ALA A 61 -6.42 -4.16 -13.70
CA ALA A 61 -7.37 -3.42 -14.51
C ALA A 61 -8.60 -4.31 -14.77
N LEU A 62 -9.73 -3.96 -14.14
CA LEU A 62 -11.05 -4.56 -14.40
C LEU A 62 -11.63 -4.08 -15.74
#